data_AF-A0A081L7W5-F1
#
_entry.id   AF-A0A081L7W5-F1
#
_cell.length_a   1.000
_cell.length_b   1.000
_cell.length_c   1.000
_cell.angle_alpha   90.00
_cell.angle_beta   90.00
_cell.angle_gamma   90.00
#
_symmetry.space_group_name_H-M   'P 1'
#
loop_
_entity.id
_entity.type
_entity.pdbx_description
1 polymer ?
#
loop_
_entity_poly.entity_id
_entity_poly.type
_entity_poly.pdbx_seq_one_letter_code
_entity_poly.pdbx_strand_id
1 'polypeptide(L)'
;MGLYPSDWANCPPHAHAYKARTDVIEEHYHLIEGISQPVNGSSTDKHTHYYRGVTSFERGHFHRYYGITGPAIPRADGTHYHEIQEVTYSAYTDPVPIRYGGVVYSPDQERPTHTHRLKGKTYEVVGNEPLGW
;
A
#
# COMPACT_ATOMS: atom_id res chain seq x y z
N MET A 1 -18.98 -8.72 12.46
CA MET A 1 -18.34 -10.05 12.31
C MET A 1 -17.00 -9.92 13.02
N GLY A 2 -16.92 -10.34 14.28
CA GLY A 2 -15.74 -10.11 15.12
C GLY A 2 -14.59 -10.97 14.62
N LEU A 3 -13.56 -10.33 14.06
CA LEU A 3 -12.30 -10.98 13.73
C LEU A 3 -11.76 -11.63 15.00
N TYR A 4 -11.23 -12.84 14.86
CA TYR A 4 -10.72 -13.67 15.94
C TYR A 4 -9.94 -12.84 16.98
N PRO A 5 -10.28 -12.93 18.28
CA PRO A 5 -9.55 -12.21 19.32
C PRO A 5 -8.09 -12.70 19.34
N SER A 6 -7.15 -11.75 19.36
CA SER A 6 -5.71 -12.01 19.58
C SER A 6 -5.30 -11.43 20.93
N ASP A 7 -4.31 -12.03 21.58
CA ASP A 7 -3.67 -11.42 22.75
C ASP A 7 -2.64 -10.37 22.31
N TRP A 8 -3.11 -9.14 22.12
CA TRP A 8 -2.30 -8.01 21.66
C TRP A 8 -1.18 -7.60 22.62
N ALA A 9 -1.19 -8.08 23.88
CA ALA A 9 -0.09 -7.85 24.80
C ALA A 9 1.20 -8.60 24.38
N ASN A 10 1.08 -9.66 23.58
CA ASN A 10 2.21 -10.45 23.07
C ASN A 10 2.74 -9.95 21.71
N CYS A 11 2.23 -8.81 21.21
CA CYS A 11 2.58 -8.26 19.89
C CYS A 11 2.51 -9.32 18.77
N PRO A 12 1.34 -9.95 18.53
CA PRO A 12 1.23 -11.02 17.54
C PRO A 12 1.53 -10.52 16.11
N PRO A 13 2.04 -11.40 15.23
CA PRO A 13 2.19 -11.08 13.81
C PRO A 13 0.84 -10.76 13.19
N HIS A 14 0.78 -9.66 12.44
CA HIS A 14 -0.41 -9.30 11.69
C HIS A 14 -0.06 -8.40 10.50
N ALA A 15 -0.98 -8.32 9.54
CA ALA A 15 -0.91 -7.40 8.42
C ALA A 15 -2.16 -6.52 8.34
N HIS A 16 -2.15 -5.53 7.45
CA HIS A 16 -3.31 -4.70 7.20
C HIS A 16 -3.63 -4.57 5.72
N ALA A 17 -4.92 -4.53 5.40
CA ALA A 17 -5.34 -4.04 4.11
C ALA A 17 -5.15 -2.51 4.06
N TYR A 18 -4.93 -1.96 2.86
CA TYR A 18 -4.79 -0.52 2.67
C TYR A 18 -5.39 -0.07 1.36
N LYS A 19 -5.83 1.19 1.36
CA LYS A 19 -6.41 1.89 0.21
C LYS A 19 -5.80 3.27 0.13
N ALA A 20 -5.46 3.69 -1.08
CA ALA A 20 -4.99 5.04 -1.37
C ALA A 20 -5.46 5.49 -2.74
N ARG A 21 -5.37 6.80 -2.97
CA ARG A 21 -5.55 7.42 -4.28
C ARG A 21 -4.37 8.34 -4.53
N THR A 22 -3.90 8.39 -5.77
CA THR A 22 -2.86 9.36 -6.15
C THR A 22 -3.42 10.77 -6.33
N ASP A 23 -2.53 11.74 -6.35
CA ASP A 23 -2.81 13.05 -6.93
C ASP A 23 -3.16 12.95 -8.43
N VAL A 24 -3.63 14.08 -8.98
CA VAL A 24 -3.89 14.22 -10.41
C VAL A 24 -2.65 14.83 -11.07
N ILE A 25 -2.02 14.08 -11.97
CA ILE A 25 -0.86 14.47 -12.78
C ILE A 25 -1.16 14.01 -14.21
N GLU A 26 -0.77 14.78 -15.23
CA GLU A 26 -1.10 14.48 -16.64
C GLU A 26 -2.60 14.13 -16.82
N GLU A 27 -3.47 14.90 -16.15
CA GLU A 27 -4.94 14.78 -16.18
C GLU A 27 -5.54 13.42 -15.75
N HIS A 28 -4.80 12.59 -15.02
CA HIS A 28 -5.33 11.34 -14.46
C HIS A 28 -4.82 11.08 -13.05
N TYR A 29 -5.41 10.09 -12.39
CA TYR A 29 -5.02 9.59 -11.08
C TYR A 29 -5.20 8.08 -11.09
N HIS A 30 -4.58 7.38 -10.14
CA HIS A 30 -4.78 5.96 -9.95
C HIS A 30 -5.35 5.63 -8.57
N LEU A 31 -6.02 4.48 -8.50
CA LEU A 31 -6.46 3.85 -7.26
C LEU A 31 -5.43 2.82 -6.81
N ILE A 32 -5.35 2.59 -5.50
CA ILE A 32 -4.41 1.64 -4.90
C ILE A 32 -5.16 0.84 -3.84
N GLU A 33 -5.05 -0.48 -3.94
CA GLU A 33 -5.52 -1.43 -2.93
C GLU A 33 -4.44 -2.49 -2.71
N GLY A 34 -4.22 -2.91 -1.47
CA GLY A 34 -3.23 -3.95 -1.19
C GLY A 34 -3.24 -4.40 0.27
N ILE A 35 -2.31 -5.29 0.60
CA ILE A 35 -2.09 -5.81 1.95
C ILE A 35 -0.62 -5.57 2.32
N SER A 36 -0.37 -5.08 3.53
CA SER A 36 0.98 -4.88 4.04
C SER A 36 1.68 -6.21 4.36
N GLN A 37 2.98 -6.19 4.56
CA GLN A 37 3.70 -7.36 5.06
C GLN A 37 3.45 -7.55 6.56
N PRO A 38 3.40 -8.80 7.04
CA PRO A 38 3.13 -9.07 8.44
C PRO A 38 4.32 -8.69 9.32
N VAL A 39 4.04 -8.09 10.48
CA VAL A 39 5.02 -7.86 11.55
C VAL A 39 4.39 -8.10 12.91
N ASN A 40 5.21 -8.38 13.92
CA ASN A 40 4.80 -8.45 15.30
C ASN A 40 4.54 -7.03 15.83
N GLY A 41 3.37 -6.81 16.43
CA GLY A 41 3.04 -5.50 16.97
C GLY A 41 1.74 -5.46 17.77
N SER A 42 1.60 -4.41 18.58
CA SER A 42 0.41 -4.05 19.33
C SER A 42 -0.12 -2.70 18.87
N SER A 43 -1.34 -2.36 19.26
CA SER A 43 -1.95 -1.07 18.90
C SER A 43 -1.21 0.17 19.40
N THR A 44 -0.23 0.03 20.31
CA THR A 44 0.42 1.15 21.02
C THR A 44 1.94 1.18 20.91
N ASP A 45 2.59 0.16 20.35
CA ASP A 45 4.06 0.07 20.30
C ASP A 45 4.71 0.83 19.13
N LYS A 46 3.89 1.46 18.28
CA LYS A 46 4.32 2.25 17.11
C LYS A 46 5.04 1.44 16.03
N HIS A 47 4.80 0.13 15.95
CA HIS A 47 5.32 -0.69 14.84
C HIS A 47 4.89 -0.14 13.47
N THR A 48 5.56 -0.60 12.42
CA THR A 48 5.31 -0.20 11.03
C THR A 48 5.33 -1.43 10.12
N HIS A 49 4.67 -1.33 8.97
CA HIS A 49 4.68 -2.39 7.96
C HIS A 49 5.38 -1.94 6.70
N TYR A 50 6.11 -2.85 6.06
CA TYR A 50 6.47 -2.67 4.66
C TYR A 50 5.26 -2.95 3.76
N TYR A 51 5.11 -2.19 2.69
CA TYR A 51 4.08 -2.41 1.68
C TYR A 51 4.62 -2.10 0.28
N ARG A 52 4.08 -2.79 -0.72
CA ARG A 52 4.44 -2.60 -2.13
C ARG A 52 3.30 -3.02 -3.04
N GLY A 53 3.32 -2.55 -4.27
CA GLY A 53 2.35 -2.96 -5.28
C GLY A 53 2.44 -2.16 -6.57
N VAL A 54 1.34 -2.19 -7.31
CA VAL A 54 1.11 -1.39 -8.50
C VAL A 54 -0.21 -0.64 -8.37
N THR A 55 -0.29 0.52 -8.99
CA THR A 55 -1.54 1.29 -9.04
C THR A 55 -2.55 0.66 -10.00
N SER A 56 -3.80 1.13 -10.01
CA SER A 56 -4.79 0.78 -11.04
C SER A 56 -4.26 1.14 -12.43
N PHE A 57 -4.82 0.48 -13.45
CA PHE A 57 -4.42 0.70 -14.84
C PHE A 57 -5.24 1.84 -15.45
N GLU A 58 -4.60 2.97 -15.70
CA GLU A 58 -5.24 4.18 -16.23
C GLU A 58 -4.41 4.73 -17.38
N ARG A 59 -5.07 5.28 -18.41
CA ARG A 59 -4.39 5.83 -19.60
C ARG A 59 -3.27 4.94 -20.16
N GLY A 60 -3.50 3.63 -20.18
CA GLY A 60 -2.58 2.65 -20.78
C GLY A 60 -1.39 2.23 -19.91
N HIS A 61 -1.29 2.65 -18.64
CA HIS A 61 -0.20 2.25 -17.76
C HIS A 61 -0.59 2.18 -16.28
N PHE A 62 0.35 1.67 -15.49
CA PHE A 62 0.32 1.64 -14.03
C PHE A 62 1.67 2.13 -13.51
N HIS A 63 1.71 2.57 -12.26
CA HIS A 63 2.96 2.84 -11.57
C HIS A 63 3.25 1.77 -10.53
N ARG A 64 4.54 1.50 -10.29
CA ARG A 64 4.99 0.72 -9.14
C ARG A 64 5.11 1.63 -7.92
N TYR A 65 5.01 1.06 -6.73
CA TYR A 65 5.33 1.74 -5.48
C TYR A 65 5.82 0.74 -4.44
N TYR A 66 6.60 1.23 -3.48
CA TYR A 66 6.86 0.55 -2.22
C TYR A 66 7.15 1.58 -1.14
N GLY A 67 6.91 1.21 0.11
CA GLY A 67 7.09 2.11 1.23
C GLY A 67 7.02 1.38 2.57
N ILE A 68 7.20 2.16 3.63
CA ILE A 68 6.98 1.73 5.01
C ILE A 68 5.86 2.61 5.57
N THR A 69 4.88 2.00 6.24
CA THR A 69 3.78 2.76 6.82
C THR A 69 4.27 3.71 7.91
N GLY A 70 3.45 4.70 8.27
CA GLY A 70 3.62 5.40 9.53
C GLY A 70 3.52 4.47 10.75
N PRO A 71 3.90 4.93 11.94
CA PRO A 71 3.75 4.17 13.18
C PRO A 71 2.29 3.83 13.45
N ALA A 72 2.03 2.72 14.15
CA ALA A 72 0.69 2.35 14.60
C ALA A 72 0.02 3.51 15.38
N ILE A 73 -1.20 3.85 14.97
CA ILE A 73 -2.04 4.89 15.59
C ILE A 73 -3.23 4.20 16.26
N PRO A 74 -3.29 4.18 17.61
CA PRO A 74 -4.38 3.55 18.34
C PRO A 74 -5.73 4.22 18.10
N ARG A 75 -6.80 3.43 18.14
CA ARG A 75 -8.20 3.87 18.11
C ARG A 75 -8.87 3.59 19.45
N ALA A 76 -9.98 4.30 19.72
CA ALA A 76 -10.74 4.16 20.95
C ALA A 76 -11.39 2.77 21.12
N ASP A 77 -11.57 2.02 20.03
CA ASP A 77 -12.11 0.65 20.04
C ASP A 77 -11.05 -0.43 20.32
N GLY A 78 -9.81 -0.03 20.63
CA GLY A 78 -8.69 -0.93 20.89
C GLY A 78 -7.92 -1.39 19.64
N THR A 79 -8.44 -1.11 18.44
CA THR A 79 -7.73 -1.37 17.17
C THR A 79 -6.71 -0.27 16.87
N HIS A 80 -5.98 -0.39 15.76
CA HIS A 80 -5.11 0.66 15.26
C HIS A 80 -5.11 0.70 13.73
N TYR A 81 -4.46 1.72 13.18
CA TYR A 81 -4.20 1.85 11.75
C TYR A 81 -2.86 2.56 11.54
N HIS A 82 -2.38 2.54 10.30
CA HIS A 82 -1.19 3.28 9.89
C HIS A 82 -1.54 4.22 8.75
N GLU A 83 -0.89 5.38 8.71
CA GLU A 83 -0.91 6.23 7.52
C GLU A 83 0.06 5.69 6.47
N ILE A 84 -0.28 5.88 5.19
CA ILE A 84 0.62 5.57 4.08
C ILE A 84 0.78 6.81 3.20
N GLN A 85 2.02 7.09 2.79
CA GLN A 85 2.34 8.18 1.89
C GLN A 85 3.64 7.87 1.15
N GLU A 86 3.62 7.94 -0.17
CA GLU A 86 4.79 7.70 -1.02
C GLU A 86 4.73 8.48 -2.33
N VAL A 87 5.82 8.41 -3.10
CA VAL A 87 5.85 8.77 -4.51
C VAL A 87 5.99 7.50 -5.33
N THR A 88 5.19 7.37 -6.39
CA THR A 88 5.28 6.23 -7.30
C THR A 88 6.56 6.28 -8.12
N TYR A 89 6.96 5.13 -8.66
CA TYR A 89 8.02 5.06 -9.67
C TYR A 89 7.58 5.72 -10.97
N SER A 90 8.54 6.26 -11.71
CA SER A 90 8.29 6.84 -13.02
C SER A 90 7.68 5.83 -13.99
N ALA A 91 6.66 6.26 -14.71
CA ALA A 91 6.10 5.58 -15.88
C ALA A 91 6.03 6.56 -17.05
N TYR A 92 6.05 6.04 -18.28
CA TYR A 92 5.95 6.88 -19.48
C TYR A 92 4.60 7.60 -19.52
N THR A 93 4.61 8.90 -19.79
CA THR A 93 3.38 9.70 -19.95
C THR A 93 2.53 9.22 -21.12
N ASP A 94 3.19 8.80 -22.20
CA ASP A 94 2.58 8.06 -23.31
C ASP A 94 3.16 6.62 -23.30
N PRO A 95 2.44 5.61 -22.80
CA PRO A 95 3.01 4.28 -22.62
C PRO A 95 3.12 3.48 -23.92
N VAL A 96 4.20 2.70 -24.05
CA VAL A 96 4.26 1.65 -25.08
C VAL A 96 3.20 0.58 -24.78
N PRO A 97 2.57 -0.03 -25.81
CA PRO A 97 1.52 -1.03 -25.58
C PRO A 97 1.99 -2.21 -24.73
N ILE A 98 1.33 -2.43 -23.59
CA ILE A 98 1.58 -3.58 -22.70
C ILE A 98 0.76 -4.78 -23.20
N ARG A 99 1.42 -5.78 -23.80
CA ARG A 99 0.75 -6.97 -24.37
C ARG A 99 0.55 -8.13 -23.39
N TYR A 100 1.51 -8.35 -22.48
CA TYR A 100 1.53 -9.52 -21.60
C TYR A 100 1.66 -9.16 -20.11
N GLY A 101 1.35 -7.91 -19.77
CA GLY A 101 1.61 -7.35 -18.44
C GLY A 101 3.09 -7.06 -18.18
N GLY A 102 3.42 -6.66 -16.95
CA GLY A 102 4.78 -6.33 -16.54
C GLY A 102 5.24 -4.92 -16.93
N VAL A 103 6.53 -4.65 -16.71
CA VAL A 103 7.16 -3.37 -17.08
C VAL A 103 7.72 -3.48 -18.49
N VAL A 104 7.27 -2.62 -19.39
CA VAL A 104 7.75 -2.56 -20.77
C VAL A 104 8.55 -1.28 -20.96
N TYR A 105 9.79 -1.44 -21.41
CA TYR A 105 10.71 -0.32 -21.66
C TYR A 105 10.68 0.04 -23.14
N SER A 106 10.68 1.35 -23.42
CA SER A 106 10.88 1.86 -24.77
C SER A 106 12.37 1.80 -25.13
N PRO A 107 12.73 1.45 -26.39
CA PRO A 107 14.11 1.61 -26.86
C PRO A 107 14.52 3.09 -26.90
N ASP A 108 13.57 4.00 -27.11
CA ASP A 108 13.76 5.43 -26.93
C ASP A 108 13.71 5.79 -25.44
N GLN A 109 14.87 6.18 -24.90
CA GLN A 109 15.08 6.55 -23.50
C GLN A 109 14.71 8.01 -23.19
N GLU A 110 14.43 8.83 -24.20
CA GLU A 110 14.09 10.25 -24.03
C GLU A 110 12.59 10.49 -23.85
N ARG A 111 11.77 9.43 -23.92
CA ARG A 111 10.32 9.55 -23.78
C ARG A 111 9.96 10.14 -22.41
N PRO A 112 9.07 11.16 -22.36
CA PRO A 112 8.64 11.77 -21.12
C PRO A 112 8.06 10.74 -20.15
N THR A 113 8.38 10.92 -18.87
CA THR A 113 7.83 10.14 -17.77
C THR A 113 7.25 11.06 -16.72
N HIS A 114 6.34 10.53 -15.90
CA HIS A 114 5.84 11.23 -14.74
C HIS A 114 5.69 10.27 -13.55
N THR A 115 5.44 10.86 -12.38
CA THR A 115 5.19 10.18 -11.12
C THR A 115 3.93 10.73 -10.47
N HIS A 116 3.47 10.04 -9.44
CA HIS A 116 2.31 10.41 -8.65
C HIS A 116 2.66 10.40 -7.17
N ARG A 117 2.07 11.31 -6.40
CA ARG A 117 2.07 11.21 -4.93
C ARG A 117 0.85 10.42 -4.49
N LEU A 118 1.02 9.45 -3.60
CA LEU A 118 -0.08 8.71 -2.99
C LEU A 118 -0.18 9.05 -1.51
N LYS A 119 -1.41 9.11 -0.99
CA LYS A 119 -1.71 9.21 0.45
C LYS A 119 -2.93 8.37 0.79
N GLY A 120 -2.89 7.67 1.91
CA GLY A 120 -3.98 6.82 2.38
C GLY A 120 -3.78 6.35 3.81
N LYS A 121 -4.52 5.32 4.18
CA LYS A 121 -4.37 4.64 5.48
C LYS A 121 -4.69 3.16 5.36
N THR A 122 -4.14 2.39 6.30
CA THR A 122 -4.51 1.01 6.48
C THR A 122 -5.88 0.89 7.17
N TYR A 123 -6.50 -0.27 6.99
CA TYR A 123 -7.75 -0.66 7.62
C TYR A 123 -7.75 -2.18 7.79
N GLU A 124 -8.52 -2.66 8.76
CA GLU A 124 -8.72 -4.08 9.07
C GLU A 124 -7.41 -4.82 9.40
N VAL A 125 -7.45 -5.68 10.40
CA VAL A 125 -6.32 -6.61 10.61
C VAL A 125 -6.56 -7.83 9.75
N VAL A 126 -5.55 -8.21 8.96
CA VAL A 126 -5.55 -9.41 8.12
C VAL A 126 -4.61 -10.44 8.74
N GLY A 127 -5.15 -11.61 9.07
CA GLY A 127 -4.39 -12.75 9.61
C GLY A 127 -4.09 -12.63 11.11
N ASN A 128 -5.11 -12.74 11.96
CA ASN A 128 -4.95 -12.84 13.41
C ASN A 128 -4.54 -14.26 13.83
N GLU A 129 -3.60 -14.37 14.76
CA GLU A 129 -3.33 -15.62 15.47
C GLU A 129 -4.51 -16.00 16.40
N PRO A 130 -4.92 -17.28 16.45
CA PRO A 130 -5.93 -17.74 17.41
C PRO A 130 -5.45 -17.59 18.86
N LEU A 131 -6.38 -17.37 19.81
CA LEU A 131 -6.06 -17.40 21.23
C LEU A 131 -5.40 -18.73 21.64
N GLY A 132 -4.22 -18.65 22.25
CA GLY A 132 -3.51 -19.80 22.83
C GLY A 132 -2.61 -20.59 21.87
N TRP A 133 -2.35 -20.07 20.66
CA TRP A 133 -1.18 -20.44 19.87
C TRP A 133 0.09 -19.85 20.49
#